data_AF-A0A4R5PRC5-F1
#
_entry.id   AF-A0A4R5PRC5-F1
#
_cell.length_a   1.000
_cell.length_b   1.000
_cell.length_c   1.000
_cell.angle_alpha   90.00
_cell.angle_beta   90.00
_cell.angle_gamma   90.00
#
_symmetry.space_group_name_H-M   'P 1'
#
loop_
_entity.id
_entity.type
_entity.pdbx_description
1 polymer ?
#
loop_
_entity_poly.entity_id
_entity_poly.type
_entity_poly.pdbx_seq_one_letter_code
_entity_poly.pdbx_strand_id
1 'polypeptide(L)'
;MLATPALAISRVNTANASCAAVKGVLQREGAAILRYPSSRSNKLLYDRYVSNRHSCILGEITKRATVPTADTAHCPVLKCYRPDRDRRSKFLRRF
;
A
#
# COMPACT_ATOMS: atom_id res chain seq x y z
N MET A 1 13.57 12.97 -27.57
CA MET A 1 12.67 13.09 -26.40
C MET A 1 12.36 11.68 -25.92
N LEU A 2 12.75 11.30 -24.71
CA LEU A 2 12.44 9.99 -24.13
C LEU A 2 11.04 10.08 -23.49
N ALA A 3 10.06 9.39 -24.06
CA ALA A 3 8.75 9.24 -23.44
C ALA A 3 8.88 8.25 -22.28
N THR A 4 8.88 8.75 -21.05
CA THR A 4 8.68 7.88 -19.88
C THR A 4 7.21 7.46 -19.89
N PRO A 5 6.89 6.15 -19.83
CA PRO A 5 5.51 5.73 -19.67
C PRO A 5 4.96 6.40 -18.40
N ALA A 6 3.83 7.08 -18.53
CA ALA A 6 3.09 7.53 -17.37
C ALA A 6 2.68 6.26 -16.60
N LEU A 7 3.37 5.95 -15.51
CA LEU A 7 3.00 4.88 -14.60
C LEU A 7 1.70 5.31 -13.91
N ALA A 8 0.58 5.11 -14.59
CA ALA A 8 -0.73 5.22 -13.97
C ALA A 8 -0.75 4.20 -12.83
N ILE A 9 -0.78 4.70 -11.60
CA ILE A 9 -0.78 3.82 -10.42
C ILE A 9 -2.04 2.98 -10.48
N SER A 10 -1.92 1.67 -10.67
CA SER A 10 -3.09 0.79 -10.71
C SER A 10 -3.85 0.85 -9.40
N ARG A 11 -5.17 0.77 -9.52
CA ARG A 11 -6.08 0.68 -8.38
C ARG A 11 -6.68 -0.72 -8.35
N VAL A 12 -6.45 -1.43 -7.26
CA VAL A 12 -6.95 -2.81 -7.09
C VAL A 12 -7.96 -2.84 -5.96
N ASN A 13 -9.17 -3.31 -6.26
CA ASN A 13 -10.14 -3.65 -5.22
C ASN A 13 -9.80 -5.04 -4.66
N THR A 14 -9.13 -5.09 -3.52
CA THR A 14 -8.58 -6.36 -3.01
C THR A 14 -9.68 -7.31 -2.53
N ALA A 15 -10.86 -6.79 -2.17
CA ALA A 15 -12.02 -7.62 -1.84
C ALA A 15 -12.48 -8.52 -3.00
N ASN A 16 -12.13 -8.17 -4.25
CA ASN A 16 -12.50 -8.93 -5.44
C ASN A 16 -11.29 -9.62 -6.11
N ALA A 17 -10.12 -9.61 -5.45
CA ALA A 17 -8.88 -10.16 -5.99
C ALA A 17 -8.23 -11.13 -4.99
N SER A 18 -7.52 -12.13 -5.50
CA SER A 18 -6.76 -13.04 -4.64
C SER A 18 -5.49 -12.37 -4.10
N CYS A 19 -4.97 -12.87 -2.98
CA CYS A 19 -3.71 -12.39 -2.43
C CYS A 19 -2.54 -12.55 -3.41
N ALA A 20 -2.54 -13.62 -4.20
CA ALA A 20 -1.55 -13.82 -5.27
C ALA A 20 -1.68 -12.75 -6.37
N ALA A 21 -2.90 -12.44 -6.82
CA ALA A 21 -3.14 -11.41 -7.83
C ALA A 21 -2.71 -10.02 -7.36
N VAL A 22 -3.05 -9.65 -6.11
CA VAL A 22 -2.64 -8.37 -5.51
C VAL A 22 -1.11 -8.26 -5.45
N LYS A 23 -0.42 -9.29 -4.95
CA LYS A 23 1.05 -9.31 -4.92
C LYS A 23 1.64 -9.25 -6.34
N GLY A 24 1.03 -9.95 -7.31
CA GLY A 24 1.44 -9.91 -8.71
C GLY A 24 1.38 -8.51 -9.31
N VAL A 25 0.30 -7.76 -9.05
CA VAL A 25 0.20 -6.35 -9.47
C VAL A 25 1.32 -5.52 -8.84
N LEU A 26 1.53 -5.62 -7.53
CA LEU A 26 2.59 -4.88 -6.84
C LEU A 26 3.97 -5.20 -7.39
N GLN A 27 4.28 -6.47 -7.66
CA GLN A 27 5.57 -6.88 -8.21
C GLN A 27 5.80 -6.32 -9.62
N ARG A 28 4.77 -6.33 -10.49
CA ARG A 28 4.88 -5.83 -11.86
C ARG A 28 5.02 -4.32 -11.94
N GLU A 29 4.27 -3.59 -11.11
CA GLU A 29 4.18 -2.12 -11.21
C GLU A 29 5.05 -1.39 -10.18
N GLY A 30 5.62 -2.12 -9.23
CA GLY A 30 6.37 -1.55 -8.10
C GLY A 30 5.46 -0.98 -7.01
N ALA A 31 4.31 -0.39 -7.35
CA ALA A 31 3.35 0.16 -6.42
C ALA A 31 1.91 0.19 -6.99
N ALA A 32 0.92 0.05 -6.12
CA ALA A 32 -0.50 0.16 -6.47
C ALA A 32 -1.32 0.76 -5.32
N ILE A 33 -2.45 1.39 -5.64
CA ILE A 33 -3.46 1.78 -4.63
C ILE A 33 -4.36 0.57 -4.38
N LEU A 34 -4.36 0.08 -3.14
CA LEU A 34 -5.26 -0.99 -2.73
C LEU A 34 -6.49 -0.41 -2.06
N ARG A 35 -7.67 -0.84 -2.51
CA ARG A 35 -8.96 -0.51 -1.91
C ARG A 35 -9.54 -1.74 -1.21
N TYR A 36 -10.00 -1.57 0.03
CA TYR A 36 -10.69 -2.61 0.78
C TYR A 36 -11.59 -2.06 1.88
N PRO A 37 -12.64 -2.80 2.29
CA PRO A 37 -13.45 -2.41 3.44
C PRO A 37 -12.61 -2.46 4.73
N SER A 38 -12.83 -1.48 5.61
CA SER A 38 -12.27 -1.48 6.96
C SER A 38 -12.90 -2.59 7.79
N SER A 39 -12.10 -3.32 8.56
CA SER A 39 -12.60 -4.29 9.55
C SER A 39 -13.15 -3.64 10.82
N ARG A 40 -12.91 -2.33 11.01
CA ARG A 40 -13.26 -1.59 12.24
C ARG A 40 -14.35 -0.53 12.02
N SER A 41 -14.75 -0.29 10.79
CA SER A 41 -15.70 0.76 10.43
C SER A 41 -16.35 0.47 9.08
N ASN A 42 -17.52 1.06 8.82
CA ASN A 42 -18.21 0.91 7.53
C ASN A 42 -17.60 1.80 6.42
N LYS A 43 -16.27 1.99 6.43
CA LYS A 43 -15.54 2.87 5.50
C LYS A 43 -14.67 2.02 4.57
N LEU A 44 -14.56 2.46 3.31
CA LEU A 44 -13.56 1.95 2.39
C LEU A 44 -12.21 2.59 2.69
N LEU A 45 -11.20 1.76 2.91
CA LEU A 45 -9.81 2.14 3.07
C LEU A 45 -9.11 2.09 1.72
N TYR A 46 -8.20 3.04 1.56
CA TYR A 46 -7.36 3.20 0.38
C TYR A 46 -5.98 3.61 0.86
N ASP A 47 -4.96 2.87 0.45
CA ASP A 47 -3.57 3.24 0.73
C ASP A 47 -2.67 2.76 -0.41
N ARG A 48 -1.50 3.36 -0.54
CA ARG A 48 -0.48 2.98 -1.51
C ARG A 48 0.40 1.89 -0.91
N TYR A 49 0.43 0.75 -1.59
CA TYR A 49 1.29 -0.37 -1.25
C TYR A 49 2.37 -0.55 -2.31
N VAL A 50 3.47 -1.18 -1.91
CA VAL A 50 4.67 -1.33 -2.73
C VAL A 50 5.15 -2.77 -2.75
N SER A 51 5.90 -3.15 -3.78
CA SER A 51 6.59 -4.45 -3.85
C SER A 51 7.83 -4.51 -2.97
N ASN A 52 8.61 -3.43 -2.92
CA ASN A 52 9.89 -3.38 -2.22
C ASN A 52 10.32 -1.93 -1.92
N ARG A 53 11.52 -1.77 -1.35
CA ARG A 53 12.08 -0.48 -0.91
C ARG A 53 12.38 0.48 -2.07
N HIS A 54 12.67 -0.01 -3.28
CA HIS A 54 12.97 0.84 -4.43
C HIS A 54 11.76 1.67 -4.88
N SER A 55 10.55 1.25 -4.52
CA SER A 55 9.29 1.97 -4.78
C SER A 55 8.95 3.05 -3.74
N CYS A 56 9.80 3.23 -2.73
CA CYS A 56 9.68 4.26 -1.70
C CYS A 56 10.56 5.48 -2.01
N ILE A 57 10.16 6.66 -1.55
CA ILE A 57 10.95 7.88 -1.76
C ILE A 57 12.13 7.97 -0.78
N LEU A 58 13.08 8.86 -1.06
CA LEU A 58 14.22 9.10 -0.18
C LEU A 58 13.78 9.43 1.26
N GLY A 59 14.40 8.75 2.22
CA GLY A 59 14.09 8.85 3.65
C GLY A 59 12.94 7.95 4.13
N GLU A 60 12.30 7.18 3.25
CA GLU A 60 11.31 6.18 3.63
C GLU A 60 11.93 4.78 3.74
N ILE A 61 11.30 3.96 4.58
CA ILE A 61 11.56 2.52 4.73
C ILE A 61 10.29 1.73 4.45
N THR A 62 10.41 0.46 4.12
CA THR A 62 9.26 -0.43 3.99
C THR A 62 8.80 -0.92 5.35
N LYS A 63 7.49 -0.91 5.59
CA LYS A 63 6.84 -1.49 6.75
C LYS A 63 5.85 -2.56 6.31
N ARG A 64 5.85 -3.71 7.01
CA ARG A 64 4.87 -4.78 6.80
C ARG A 64 3.47 -4.30 7.20
N ALA A 65 2.49 -4.68 6.39
CA ALA A 65 1.08 -4.43 6.60
C ALA A 65 0.28 -5.62 6.03
N THR A 66 -1.02 -5.63 6.30
CA THR A 66 -1.93 -6.66 5.80
C THR A 66 -3.19 -6.04 5.24
N VAL A 67 -3.70 -6.63 4.16
CA VAL A 67 -4.98 -6.26 3.56
C VAL A 67 -5.87 -7.50 3.44
N PRO A 68 -7.20 -7.38 3.60
CA PRO A 68 -8.11 -8.45 3.29
C PRO A 68 -8.22 -8.61 1.76
N THR A 69 -8.26 -9.86 1.32
CA THR A 69 -8.45 -10.28 -0.06
C THR A 69 -9.58 -11.28 -0.15
N ALA A 70 -10.05 -11.60 -1.36
CA ALA A 70 -11.16 -12.53 -1.57
C ALA A 70 -10.90 -13.92 -0.95
N ASP A 71 -9.66 -14.38 -0.97
CA ASP A 71 -9.21 -15.71 -0.51
C ASP A 71 -8.43 -15.68 0.81
N THR A 72 -7.83 -14.54 1.19
CA THR A 72 -7.00 -14.42 2.39
C THR A 72 -7.36 -13.18 3.22
N ALA A 73 -7.77 -13.36 4.47
CA ALA A 73 -8.12 -12.25 5.36
C ALA A 73 -6.94 -11.34 5.73
N HIS A 74 -5.72 -11.88 5.74
CA HIS A 74 -4.49 -11.17 6.13
C HIS A 74 -3.39 -11.31 5.08
N CYS A 75 -3.64 -10.85 3.85
CA CYS A 75 -2.64 -10.90 2.79
C CYS A 75 -1.45 -9.96 3.12
N PRO A 76 -0.21 -10.45 3.19
CA PRO A 76 0.95 -9.64 3.57
C PRO A 76 1.38 -8.72 2.41
N VAL A 77 1.56 -7.44 2.73
CA VAL A 77 1.97 -6.39 1.80
C VAL A 77 2.96 -5.43 2.47
N LEU A 78 3.61 -4.59 1.67
CA LEU A 78 4.52 -3.56 2.17
C LEU A 78 3.95 -2.17 1.88
N LYS A 79 4.20 -1.24 2.79
CA LYS A 79 3.94 0.18 2.59
C LYS A 79 5.19 0.99 2.90
N CYS A 80 5.33 2.14 2.25
CA CYS A 80 6.38 3.07 2.60
C CYS A 80 6.02 3.80 3.89
N TYR A 81 7.03 4.03 4.72
CA TYR A 81 6.88 4.62 6.03
C TYR A 81 8.06 5.54 6.30
N ARG A 82 7.78 6.76 6.74
CA ARG A 82 8.79 7.75 7.09
C ARG A 82 8.89 7.88 8.62
N PRO A 83 9.97 7.40 9.25
CA PRO A 83 10.08 7.36 10.71
C PRO A 83 9.93 8.73 11.37
N ASP A 84 10.56 9.75 10.79
CA ASP A 84 10.63 11.09 11.40
C ASP A 84 9.27 11.80 11.40
N ARG A 85 8.50 11.65 10.31
CA ARG A 85 7.16 12.24 10.21
C ARG A 85 6.15 11.56 11.11
N ASP A 86 6.24 10.23 11.26
CA ASP A 86 5.33 9.48 12.14
C ASP A 86 5.58 9.80 13.62
N ARG A 87 6.84 9.94 14.04
CA ARG A 87 7.17 10.41 15.40
C ARG A 87 6.54 11.77 15.69
N ARG A 88 6.66 12.72 14.77
CA ARG A 88 6.04 14.05 14.90
C ARG A 88 4.51 13.97 14.94
N SER A 89 3.88 13.16 14.08
CA SER A 89 2.42 13.02 14.09
C SER A 89 1.90 12.40 15.38
N LYS A 90 2.58 11.38 15.92
CA LYS A 90 2.23 10.78 17.22
C LYS A 90 2.37 11.76 18.37
N PHE A 91 3.41 12.59 18.33
CA PHE A 91 3.60 13.65 19.33
C PHE A 91 2.44 14.66 19.31
N LEU A 92 2.03 15.13 18.13
CA LEU A 92 0.92 16.08 17.98
C LEU A 92 -0.46 15.52 18.41
N ARG A 93 -0.65 14.20 18.40
CA ARG A 93 -1.90 13.54 18.84
C ARG A 93 -2.00 13.35 20.35
N ARG A 94 -0.96 13.70 21.13
CA ARG A 94 -0.93 13.58 22.60
C ARG A 94 -1.44 14.83 23.31
N PHE A 95 -1.75 15.89 22.58
CA PHE A 95 -2.31 17.15 23.09
C PHE A 95 -3.74 17.32 22.58
#